data_AF-A0A7Y5Y0F8-F1
#
_entry.id   AF-A0A7Y5Y0F8-F1
#
_cell.length_a   1.000
_cell.length_b   1.000
_cell.length_c   1.000
_cell.angle_alpha   90.00
_cell.angle_beta   90.00
_cell.angle_gamma   90.00
#
_symmetry.space_group_name_H-M   'P 1'
#
loop_
_entity.id
_entity.type
_entity.pdbx_description
1 polymer ?
#
loop_
_entity_poly.entity_id
_entity_poly.type
_entity_poly.pdbx_seq_one_letter_code
_entity_poly.pdbx_strand_id
1 'polypeptide(L)' 'MDIPANDDQQEPEPGSIIKHASMTTRIHRTIYTLESRIVQQGSGVQRSEYRVLLERNVIKDWTEGDVAQYFGLDIY' A
#
# COMPACT_ATOMS: atom_id res chain seq x y z
N MET A 1 -30.45 -18.96 -25.24
CA MET A 1 -29.07 -19.13 -24.79
C MET A 1 -28.86 -18.11 -23.69
N ASP A 2 -28.83 -18.58 -22.44
CA ASP A 2 -28.52 -17.76 -21.27
C ASP A 2 -27.07 -17.28 -21.35
N ILE A 3 -26.89 -15.98 -21.16
CA ILE A 3 -25.56 -15.36 -21.01
C ILE A 3 -25.17 -15.65 -19.56
N PRO A 4 -24.07 -16.38 -19.27
CA PRO A 4 -23.63 -16.49 -17.90
C PRO A 4 -23.19 -15.11 -17.41
N ALA A 5 -23.85 -14.62 -16.35
CA ALA A 5 -23.39 -13.47 -15.60
C ALA A 5 -22.01 -13.83 -15.04
N ASN A 6 -20.96 -13.27 -15.64
CA ASN A 6 -19.61 -13.36 -15.11
C ASN A 6 -19.48 -12.37 -13.94
N ASP A 7 -20.14 -12.71 -12.83
CA ASP A 7 -20.03 -12.00 -11.54
C ASP A 7 -18.73 -12.40 -10.83
N ASP A 8 -17.60 -12.36 -11.53
CA ASP A 8 -16.26 -12.40 -10.92
C ASP A 8 -15.93 -11.03 -10.30
N GLN A 9 -16.85 -10.49 -9.50
CA GLN A 9 -16.47 -9.51 -8.47
C GLN A 9 -15.96 -10.29 -7.27
N GLN A 10 -14.82 -10.95 -7.45
CA GLN A 10 -14.10 -11.62 -6.37
C GLN A 10 -13.73 -10.54 -5.36
N GLU A 11 -14.36 -10.55 -4.19
CA GLU A 11 -14.07 -9.61 -3.12
C GLU A 11 -12.56 -9.65 -2.84
N PRO A 12 -11.88 -8.49 -2.76
CA PRO A 12 -10.43 -8.46 -2.61
C PRO A 12 -10.02 -9.23 -1.36
N GLU A 13 -9.22 -10.27 -1.54
CA GLU A 13 -8.79 -11.13 -0.44
C GLU A 13 -8.04 -10.33 0.64
N PRO A 14 -8.15 -10.70 1.92
CA PRO A 14 -7.37 -10.07 2.97
C PRO A 14 -5.87 -10.11 2.65
N GLY A 15 -5.22 -8.94 2.67
CA GLY A 15 -3.83 -8.74 2.26
C GLY A 15 -3.66 -8.26 0.81
N SER A 16 -4.74 -8.20 0.03
CA SER A 16 -4.71 -7.71 -1.35
C SER A 16 -4.38 -6.21 -1.41
N ILE A 17 -3.49 -5.83 -2.32
CA ILE A 17 -3.19 -4.43 -2.61
C ILE A 17 -4.25 -3.92 -3.60
N ILE A 18 -5.12 -3.02 -3.15
CA ILE A 18 -6.21 -2.48 -3.96
C ILE A 18 -5.86 -1.15 -4.63
N LYS A 19 -4.88 -0.43 -4.08
CA LYS A 19 -4.29 0.76 -4.70
C LYS A 19 -2.79 0.75 -4.48
N HIS A 20 -2.04 1.14 -5.51
CA HIS A 20 -0.59 1.23 -5.46
C HIS A 20 -0.12 2.44 -6.27
N ALA A 21 0.68 3.29 -5.64
CA ALA A 21 1.43 4.34 -6.29
C ALA A 21 2.91 4.17 -5.94
N SER A 22 3.77 4.29 -6.95
CA SER A 22 5.22 4.18 -6.78
C SER A 22 5.93 5.34 -7.46
N MET A 23 6.97 5.86 -6.82
CA MET A 23 7.86 6.87 -7.38
C MET A 23 9.31 6.43 -7.19
N THR A 24 10.15 6.67 -8.18
CA THR A 24 11.60 6.46 -8.04
C THR A 24 12.30 7.81 -7.89
N THR A 25 13.22 7.89 -6.93
CA THR A 25 14.05 9.07 -6.71
C THR A 25 15.51 8.67 -6.54
N ARG A 26 16.42 9.60 -6.85
CA ARG A 26 17.86 9.41 -6.67
C ARG A 26 18.36 10.37 -5.61
N ILE A 27 18.95 9.83 -4.54
CA ILE A 27 19.65 10.62 -3.52
C ILE A 27 21.12 10.26 -3.63
N HIS A 28 21.95 11.25 -3.98
CA HIS A 28 23.36 11.06 -4.35
C HIS A 28 23.54 10.04 -5.50
N ARG A 29 24.12 8.88 -5.19
CA ARG A 29 24.40 7.79 -6.13
C ARG A 29 23.42 6.63 -5.98
N THR A 30 22.50 6.72 -5.04
CA THR A 30 21.59 5.63 -4.68
C THR A 30 20.20 5.92 -5.19
N ILE A 31 19.59 4.92 -5.83
CA ILE A 31 18.22 4.97 -6.33
C ILE A 31 17.31 4.30 -5.30
N TYR A 32 16.26 5.02 -4.91
CA TYR A 32 15.23 4.55 -4.00
C TYR A 32 13.89 4.52 -4.71
N THR A 33 13.06 3.54 -4.36
CA THR A 33 11.65 3.50 -4.76
C THR A 33 10.80 3.77 -3.53
N LEU A 34 9.96 4.79 -3.61
CA LEU A 34 8.94 5.07 -2.60
C LEU A 34 7.63 4.48 -3.10
N GLU A 35 6.93 3.76 -2.23
CA GLU A 35 5.64 3.20 -2.53
C GLU A 35 4.61 3.62 -1.49
N SER A 36 3.40 3.92 -1.97
CA SER A 36 2.20 4.10 -1.16
C SER A 36 1.19 3.06 -1.62
N ARG A 37 0.64 2.30 -0.67
CA ARG A 37 -0.28 1.19 -0.94
C ARG A 37 -1.50 1.28 -0.04
N ILE A 38 -2.65 0.91 -0.58
CA ILE A 38 -3.82 0.60 0.23
C ILE A 38 -4.01 -0.91 0.20
N VAL A 39 -4.00 -1.51 1.38
CA VAL A 39 -4.14 -2.95 1.59
C VAL A 39 -5.52 -3.23 2.17
N GLN A 40 -6.24 -4.15 1.56
CA GLN A 40 -7.50 -4.66 2.08
C GLN A 40 -7.23 -5.58 3.27
N GLN A 41 -7.87 -5.35 4.41
CA GLN A 41 -7.85 -6.26 5.55
C GLN A 41 -9.10 -7.14 5.57
N GLY A 42 -8.97 -8.31 6.23
CA GLY A 42 -10.12 -9.14 6.55
C GLY A 42 -11.02 -8.37 7.51
N SER A 43 -12.29 -8.21 7.15
CA SER A 43 -13.33 -7.30 7.72
C SER A 43 -13.72 -6.10 6.85
N GLY A 44 -13.18 -5.95 5.64
CA GLY A 44 -13.55 -4.81 4.78
C GLY A 44 -12.77 -3.52 5.10
N VAL A 45 -12.03 -3.50 6.20
CA VAL A 45 -11.16 -2.37 6.59
C VAL A 45 -10.00 -2.22 5.60
N GLN A 46 -9.66 -0.98 5.25
CA GLN A 46 -8.50 -0.67 4.42
C GLN A 46 -7.40 -0.05 5.27
N ARG A 47 -6.14 -0.42 4.99
CA ARG A 47 -4.96 0.14 5.66
C ARG A 47 -4.05 0.81 4.65
N SER A 48 -3.61 2.02 4.96
CA SER A 48 -2.53 2.69 4.23
C SER A 48 -1.16 2.20 4.69
N GLU A 49 -0.30 1.85 3.74
CA GLU A 49 1.08 1.44 3.96
C GLU A 49 2.03 2.22 3.06
N TYR A 50 3.17 2.63 3.62
CA TYR A 50 4.21 3.38 2.94
C TYR A 50 5.52 2.62 3.03
N ARG A 51 6.28 2.54 1.93
CA ARG A 51 7.55 1.81 1.89
C ARG A 51 8.63 2.59 1.17
N VAL A 52 9.86 2.41 1.62
CA VAL A 52 11.07 2.77 0.89
C VAL A 52 11.82 1.49 0.55
N LEU A 53 12.13 1.34 -0.73
CA LEU A 53 12.85 0.22 -1.27
C LEU A 53 14.23 0.67 -1.78
N LEU A 54 15.22 -0.19 -1.58
CA LEU A 54 16.54 -0.12 -2.17
C LEU A 54 16.79 -1.44 -2.90
N GLU A 55 17.06 -1.38 -4.20
CA GLU A 55 17.30 -2.58 -5.02
C GLU A 55 16.20 -3.64 -4.87
N ARG A 56 14.93 -3.20 -4.83
CA ARG A 56 13.71 -4.02 -4.61
C ARG A 56 13.55 -4.60 -3.20
N ASN A 57 14.49 -4.36 -2.29
CA ASN A 57 14.35 -4.73 -0.88
C ASN A 57 13.67 -3.60 -0.11
N VAL A 58 12.65 -3.93 0.68
CA VAL A 58 12.06 -2.96 1.62
C VAL A 58 13.10 -2.69 2.71
N ILE A 59 13.57 -1.45 2.79
CA ILE A 59 14.52 -1.02 3.82
C ILE A 59 13.84 -0.24 4.95
N LYS A 60 12.62 0.23 4.69
CA LYS A 60 11.79 0.90 5.68
C LYS A 60 10.32 0.86 5.27
N ASP A 61 9.45 0.64 6.23
CA ASP A 61 8.00 0.67 6.08
C ASP A 61 7.33 1.44 7.23
N TRP A 62 6.14 1.93 6.95
CA TRP A 62 5.29 2.67 7.89
C TRP A 62 3.82 2.42 7.57
N THR A 63 2.99 2.49 8.61
CA THR A 63 1.54 2.64 8.52
C THR A 63 1.16 4.12 8.65
N GLU A 64 -0.11 4.44 8.42
CA GLU A 64 -0.68 5.76 8.72
C GLU A 64 -0.43 6.20 10.17
N GLY A 65 -0.50 5.26 11.12
CA GLY A 65 -0.23 5.53 12.53
C GLY A 65 1.21 5.93 12.81
N ASP A 66 2.18 5.23 12.20
CA ASP A 66 3.60 5.56 12.36
C ASP A 66 3.91 6.94 11.79
N VAL A 67 3.29 7.29 10.65
CA VAL A 67 3.45 8.61 10.03
C VAL A 67 2.86 9.70 10.91
N ALA A 68 1.63 9.52 11.40
CA ALA A 68 1.00 10.48 12.29
C ALA A 68 1.80 10.70 13.57
N GLN A 69 2.26 9.62 14.20
CA GLN A 69 3.13 9.70 15.38
C GLN A 69 4.42 10.48 15.09
N TYR A 70 5.07 10.22 13.95
CA TYR A 70 6.30 10.91 13.56
C TYR A 70 6.11 12.42 13.42
N PHE A 71 4.97 12.84 12.85
CA PHE A 71 4.64 14.26 12.67
C PHE A 71 3.93 14.89 13.87
N GLY A 72 3.68 14.14 14.95
CA GLY A 72 2.91 14.63 16.11
C GLY A 72 1.46 14.96 15.77
N LEU A 73 0.89 14.28 14.75
CA LEU A 73 -0.51 14.42 14.38
C LEU A 73 -1.35 13.55 15.29
N ASP A 74 -2.43 14.13 15.81
CA ASP A 74 -3.45 13.36 16.50
C ASP A 74 -4.40 12.76 15.45
N ILE A 75 -4.43 11.43 15.41
CA ILE A 75 -5.27 10.67 14.49
C ILE A 75 -6.22 9.75 15.25
N TYR A 76 -6.65 10.12 16.46
CA TYR A 76 -7.78 9.48 17.15
C TYR A 76 -8.54 10.43 18.08
#